data_AF-A0A971H5W1-F1
#
_entry.id   AF-A0A971H5W1-F1
#
_cell.length_a   1.000
_cell.length_b   1.000
_cell.length_c   1.000
_cell.angle_alpha   90.00
_cell.angle_beta   90.00
_cell.angle_gamma   90.00
#
_symmetry.space_group_name_H-M   'P 1'
#
loop_
_entity.id
_entity.type
_entity.pdbx_description
1 polymer ?
#
loop_
_entity_poly.entity_id
_entity_poly.type
_entity_poly.pdbx_seq_one_letter_code
_entity_poly.pdbx_strand_id
1 'polypeptide(L)'
;MDYKKALATCTVKLAGQDGANPQEAALCFFRMGVVLSRVGKLHDAIRCFHDAFMLRDGKTMDIQDGWVDFHTVQMAKYILGKPRKWIASLAEGDMVHDLIRSSWIELKRELDESEIPFAGHDRRRWFMTVSIDFPWSFETQTETDVQLESLFQNAHDQKCIEITQ
;
A
#
# COMPACT_ATOMS: atom_id res chain seq x y z
N MET A 1 17.06 4.42 -19.48
CA MET A 1 15.99 3.40 -19.54
C MET A 1 14.65 4.11 -19.65
N ASP A 2 13.86 3.75 -20.66
CA ASP A 2 12.72 4.52 -21.17
C ASP A 2 11.43 4.20 -20.36
N TYR A 3 11.33 4.74 -19.14
CA TYR A 3 10.22 4.46 -18.21
C TYR A 3 8.84 4.82 -18.79
N LYS A 4 8.78 5.78 -19.72
CA LYS A 4 7.55 6.15 -20.45
C LYS A 4 7.04 4.97 -21.31
N LYS A 5 7.95 4.23 -21.95
CA LYS A 5 7.60 3.00 -22.69
C LYS A 5 7.13 1.90 -21.74
N ALA A 6 7.79 1.75 -20.58
CA ALA A 6 7.39 0.77 -19.57
C ALA A 6 6.00 1.09 -18.99
N LEU A 7 5.73 2.37 -18.69
CA LEU A 7 4.43 2.83 -18.23
C LEU A 7 3.35 2.58 -19.29
N ALA A 8 3.57 3.02 -20.53
CA ALA A 8 2.64 2.79 -21.64
C ALA A 8 2.36 1.29 -21.86
N THR A 9 3.39 0.44 -21.75
CA THR A 9 3.22 -1.02 -21.83
C THR A 9 2.37 -1.57 -20.69
N CYS A 10 2.57 -1.09 -19.46
CA CYS A 10 1.76 -1.53 -18.32
C CYS A 10 0.32 -1.05 -18.43
N THR A 11 0.09 0.20 -18.86
CA THR A 11 -1.25 0.77 -19.07
C THR A 11 -2.01 0.03 -20.17
N VAL A 12 -1.36 -0.27 -21.30
CA VAL A 12 -1.98 -1.04 -22.40
C VAL A 12 -2.30 -2.46 -21.95
N LYS A 13 -1.40 -3.11 -21.20
CA LYS A 13 -1.67 -4.47 -20.66
C LYS A 13 -2.83 -4.50 -19.68
N LEU A 14 -2.95 -3.49 -18.82
CA LEU A 14 -4.09 -3.36 -17.90
C LEU A 14 -5.39 -3.05 -18.62
N ALA A 15 -5.35 -2.20 -19.66
CA ALA A 15 -6.54 -1.87 -20.47
C ALA A 15 -7.01 -3.02 -21.37
N GLY A 16 -6.12 -3.94 -21.75
CA GLY A 16 -6.42 -5.10 -22.60
C GLY A 16 -6.70 -6.39 -21.83
N GLN A 17 -6.70 -6.37 -20.50
CA GLN A 17 -7.03 -7.54 -19.68
C GLN A 17 -8.51 -7.52 -19.30
N ASP A 18 -9.30 -8.39 -19.93
CA ASP A 18 -10.72 -8.65 -19.59
C ASP A 18 -10.90 -9.41 -18.25
N GLY A 19 -10.03 -9.18 -17.25
CA GLY A 19 -10.13 -9.83 -15.94
C GLY A 19 -9.82 -11.34 -15.92
N ALA A 20 -9.27 -11.90 -17.00
CA ALA A 20 -9.12 -13.36 -17.15
C ALA A 20 -8.03 -14.01 -16.26
N ASN A 21 -7.04 -13.25 -15.74
CA ASN A 21 -5.97 -13.80 -14.91
C ASN A 21 -5.51 -12.81 -13.81
N PRO A 22 -5.95 -12.98 -12.54
CA PRO A 22 -5.56 -12.13 -11.40
C PRO A 22 -4.05 -12.04 -11.18
N GLN A 23 -3.31 -13.11 -11.45
CA GLN A 23 -1.85 -13.16 -11.26
C GLN A 23 -1.12 -12.29 -12.29
N GLU A 24 -1.62 -12.22 -13.53
CA GLU A 24 -1.05 -11.33 -14.54
C GLU A 24 -1.38 -9.87 -14.27
N ALA A 25 -2.62 -9.58 -13.83
CA ALA A 25 -3.02 -8.24 -13.41
C ALA A 25 -2.13 -7.75 -12.27
N ALA A 26 -1.92 -8.59 -11.26
CA ALA A 26 -1.01 -8.29 -10.16
C ALA A 26 0.43 -8.01 -10.62
N LEU A 27 0.95 -8.80 -11.57
CA LEU A 27 2.27 -8.56 -12.13
C LEU A 27 2.36 -7.21 -12.86
N CYS A 28 1.28 -6.81 -13.55
CA CYS A 28 1.20 -5.52 -14.21
C CYS A 28 1.20 -4.38 -13.19
N PHE A 29 0.40 -4.47 -12.12
CA PHE A 29 0.41 -3.52 -11.02
C PHE A 29 1.79 -3.42 -10.35
N PHE A 30 2.44 -4.55 -10.05
CA PHE A 30 3.79 -4.56 -9.47
C PHE A 30 4.79 -3.81 -10.36
N ARG A 31 4.81 -4.12 -11.66
CA ARG A 31 5.70 -3.45 -12.62
C ARG A 31 5.41 -1.95 -12.73
N MET A 32 4.13 -1.58 -12.72
CA MET A 32 3.71 -0.18 -12.76
C MET A 32 4.12 0.57 -11.50
N GLY A 33 4.01 -0.05 -10.32
CA GLY A 33 4.49 0.49 -9.05
C GLY A 33 5.99 0.79 -9.07
N VAL A 34 6.81 -0.14 -9.60
CA VAL A 34 8.26 0.09 -9.78
C VAL A 34 8.53 1.27 -10.72
N VAL A 35 7.80 1.37 -11.83
CA VAL A 35 7.96 2.47 -12.79
C VAL A 35 7.57 3.82 -12.15
N LEU A 36 6.43 3.88 -11.48
CA LEU A 36 5.92 5.10 -10.84
C LEU A 36 6.84 5.57 -9.71
N SER A 37 7.39 4.64 -8.93
CA SER A 37 8.38 4.95 -7.89
C SER A 37 9.61 5.64 -8.46
N ARG A 38 10.14 5.11 -9.59
CA ARG A 38 11.31 5.68 -10.28
C ARG A 38 11.04 7.07 -10.88
N VAL A 39 9.78 7.41 -11.15
CA VAL A 39 9.36 8.73 -11.65
C VAL A 39 9.04 9.69 -10.51
N GLY A 40 9.06 9.23 -9.25
CA GLY A 40 8.73 10.03 -8.07
C GLY A 40 7.23 10.13 -7.80
N LYS A 41 6.38 9.40 -8.53
CA LYS A 41 4.94 9.32 -8.28
C LYS A 41 4.63 8.31 -7.16
N LEU A 42 5.10 8.62 -5.95
CA LEU A 42 5.08 7.69 -4.82
C LEU A 42 3.67 7.27 -4.41
N HIS A 43 2.70 8.19 -4.40
CA HIS A 43 1.30 7.88 -4.08
C HIS A 43 0.72 6.81 -5.03
N ASP A 44 0.85 7.03 -6.34
CA ASP A 44 0.37 6.07 -7.34
C ASP A 44 1.13 4.74 -7.28
N ALA A 45 2.43 4.81 -6.97
CA ALA A 45 3.27 3.61 -6.83
C ALA A 45 2.82 2.74 -5.65
N ILE A 46 2.59 3.34 -4.49
CA ILE A 46 2.10 2.66 -3.28
C ILE A 46 0.78 1.97 -3.57
N ARG A 47 -0.16 2.66 -4.23
CA ARG A 47 -1.44 2.06 -4.64
C ARG A 47 -1.22 0.85 -5.55
N CYS A 48 -0.35 0.98 -6.56
CA CYS A 48 -0.03 -0.15 -7.43
C CYS A 48 0.60 -1.34 -6.69
N PHE A 49 1.46 -1.10 -5.70
CA PHE A 49 2.00 -2.18 -4.89
C PHE A 49 0.92 -2.83 -4.01
N HIS A 50 0.06 -2.03 -3.38
CA HIS A 50 -1.09 -2.54 -2.64
C HIS A 50 -1.97 -3.45 -3.52
N ASP A 51 -2.41 -2.95 -4.67
CA ASP A 51 -3.27 -3.70 -5.60
C ASP A 51 -2.59 -4.99 -6.07
N ALA A 52 -1.29 -4.95 -6.35
CA ALA A 52 -0.52 -6.11 -6.78
C ALA A 52 -0.56 -7.25 -5.75
N PHE A 53 -0.27 -6.96 -4.47
CA PHE A 53 -0.17 -8.00 -3.45
C PHE A 53 -1.55 -8.44 -2.93
N MET A 54 -2.54 -7.55 -2.94
CA MET A 54 -3.94 -7.93 -2.68
C MET A 54 -4.47 -8.92 -3.73
N LEU A 55 -4.19 -8.69 -5.02
CA LEU A 55 -4.59 -9.59 -6.09
C LEU A 55 -3.84 -10.92 -6.08
N ARG A 56 -2.56 -10.92 -5.66
CA ARG A 56 -1.73 -12.14 -5.58
C ARG A 56 -2.15 -13.10 -4.49
N ASP A 57 -2.55 -12.58 -3.34
CA ASP A 57 -3.00 -13.43 -2.23
C ASP A 57 -4.19 -14.29 -2.63
N GLY A 58 -5.07 -13.78 -3.52
CA GLY A 58 -6.23 -14.50 -4.06
C GLY A 58 -7.29 -14.85 -3.01
N LYS A 59 -6.95 -14.72 -1.73
CA LYS A 59 -7.88 -14.70 -0.62
C LYS A 59 -8.46 -13.30 -0.63
N THR A 60 -9.73 -13.21 -1.01
CA THR A 60 -10.60 -12.29 -0.31
C THR A 60 -10.54 -12.71 1.15
N MET A 61 -9.57 -12.19 1.91
CA MET A 61 -9.84 -12.00 3.32
C MET A 61 -11.19 -11.30 3.32
N ASP A 62 -12.15 -11.90 4.02
CA ASP A 62 -13.43 -11.27 4.33
C ASP A 62 -13.12 -9.79 4.54
N ILE A 63 -13.76 -8.90 3.78
CA ILE A 63 -13.44 -7.48 3.72
C ILE A 63 -13.77 -6.92 5.10
N GLN A 64 -12.90 -7.24 6.05
CA GLN A 64 -13.00 -6.93 7.45
C GLN A 64 -12.65 -5.47 7.52
N ASP A 65 -13.58 -4.74 8.13
CA ASP A 65 -13.59 -3.30 8.21
C ASP A 65 -12.24 -2.77 8.74
N GLY A 66 -11.37 -2.34 7.82
CA GLY A 66 -10.04 -1.78 8.10
C GLY A 66 -8.83 -2.51 7.49
N TRP A 67 -8.93 -3.74 6.98
CA TRP A 67 -7.75 -4.46 6.42
C TRP A 67 -7.10 -3.70 5.25
N VAL A 68 -7.91 -3.24 4.31
CA VAL A 68 -7.43 -2.49 3.13
C VAL A 68 -6.72 -1.21 3.54
N ASP A 69 -7.28 -0.48 4.52
CA ASP A 69 -6.70 0.74 5.04
C ASP A 69 -5.41 0.48 5.81
N PHE A 70 -5.41 -0.53 6.69
CA PHE A 70 -4.23 -0.94 7.43
C PHE A 70 -3.11 -1.35 6.49
N HIS A 71 -3.40 -2.22 5.52
CA HIS A 71 -2.41 -2.64 4.53
C HIS A 71 -1.90 -1.46 3.71
N THR A 72 -2.77 -0.54 3.29
CA THR A 72 -2.35 0.66 2.53
C THR A 72 -1.38 1.51 3.35
N VAL A 73 -1.71 1.77 4.62
CA VAL A 73 -0.86 2.54 5.54
C VAL A 73 0.49 1.83 5.77
N GLN A 74 0.47 0.54 6.10
CA GLN A 74 1.69 -0.19 6.40
C GLN A 74 2.58 -0.42 5.16
N MET A 75 1.97 -0.62 3.99
CA MET A 75 2.70 -0.68 2.71
C MET A 75 3.35 0.67 2.38
N ALA A 76 2.64 1.78 2.62
CA ALA A 76 3.20 3.11 2.49
C ALA A 76 4.40 3.31 3.44
N LYS A 77 4.26 2.94 4.72
CA LYS A 77 5.38 2.98 5.68
C LYS A 77 6.57 2.18 5.18
N TYR A 78 6.35 0.93 4.75
CA TYR A 78 7.41 0.09 4.20
C TYR A 78 8.16 0.76 3.05
N ILE A 79 7.42 1.23 2.04
CA ILE A 79 7.99 1.84 0.84
C ILE A 79 8.73 3.13 1.18
N LEU A 80 8.14 4.00 2.00
CA LEU A 80 8.76 5.25 2.41
C LEU A 80 9.98 5.02 3.29
N GLY A 81 10.04 3.96 4.10
CA GLY A 81 11.24 3.64 4.89
C GLY A 81 12.44 3.20 4.04
N LYS A 82 12.22 2.79 2.78
CA LYS A 82 13.31 2.34 1.89
C LYS A 82 14.01 3.51 1.22
N PRO A 83 15.36 3.48 1.10
CA PRO A 83 16.10 4.49 0.34
C PRO A 83 15.64 4.60 -1.12
N ARG A 84 15.31 3.46 -1.73
CA ARG A 84 14.89 3.37 -3.13
C ARG A 84 13.39 3.66 -3.33
N LYS A 85 12.58 3.60 -2.28
CA LYS A 85 11.12 3.81 -2.34
C LYS A 85 10.39 2.90 -3.35
N TRP A 86 10.88 1.65 -3.56
CA TRP A 86 10.20 0.62 -4.35
C TRP A 86 10.47 -0.79 -3.81
N ILE A 87 9.60 -1.74 -4.19
CA ILE A 87 9.77 -3.18 -3.89
C ILE A 87 10.62 -3.83 -5.00
N ALA A 88 11.71 -4.50 -4.64
CA ALA A 88 12.69 -4.99 -5.62
C ALA A 88 12.26 -6.26 -6.34
N SER A 89 11.44 -7.11 -5.71
CA SER A 89 10.99 -8.39 -6.26
C SER A 89 9.60 -8.77 -5.75
N LEU A 90 8.93 -9.71 -6.43
CA LEU A 90 7.67 -10.26 -5.95
C LEU A 90 7.84 -10.96 -4.60
N ALA A 91 8.94 -11.70 -4.39
CA ALA A 91 9.22 -12.37 -3.12
C ALA A 91 9.37 -11.39 -1.95
N GLU A 92 10.02 -10.24 -2.19
CA GLU A 92 10.12 -9.18 -1.19
C GLU A 92 8.72 -8.64 -0.83
N GLY A 93 7.88 -8.37 -1.84
CA GLY A 93 6.55 -7.85 -1.58
C GLY A 93 5.60 -8.88 -0.97
N ASP A 94 5.71 -10.17 -1.33
CA ASP A 94 4.97 -11.26 -0.71
C ASP A 94 5.37 -11.36 0.79
N MET A 95 6.67 -11.28 1.12
CA MET A 95 7.15 -11.24 2.50
C MET A 95 6.58 -10.04 3.28
N VAL A 96 6.63 -8.84 2.71
CA VAL A 96 6.09 -7.62 3.36
C VAL A 96 4.59 -7.75 3.58
N HIS A 97 3.86 -8.26 2.59
CA HIS A 97 2.44 -8.51 2.67
C HIS A 97 2.08 -9.51 3.77
N ASP A 98 2.86 -10.58 3.92
CA ASP A 98 2.70 -11.57 4.99
C ASP A 98 3.00 -10.99 6.39
N LEU A 99 4.02 -10.12 6.50
CA LEU A 99 4.30 -9.38 7.74
C LEU A 99 3.11 -8.48 8.12
N ILE A 100 2.60 -7.70 7.16
CA ILE A 100 1.43 -6.83 7.36
C ILE A 100 0.21 -7.66 7.77
N ARG A 101 -0.04 -8.80 7.13
CA ARG A 101 -1.15 -9.69 7.49
C ARG A 101 -1.01 -10.21 8.91
N SER A 102 0.18 -10.67 9.28
CA SER A 102 0.43 -11.21 10.61
C SER A 102 0.18 -10.15 11.69
N SER A 103 0.68 -8.94 11.47
CA SER A 103 0.43 -7.80 12.37
C SER A 103 -1.04 -7.39 12.44
N TRP A 104 -1.79 -7.48 11.34
CA TRP A 104 -3.23 -7.20 11.35
C TRP A 104 -4.00 -8.22 12.20
N ILE A 105 -3.69 -9.50 12.06
CA ILE A 105 -4.32 -10.58 12.84
C ILE A 105 -4.04 -10.39 14.33
N GLU A 106 -2.81 -10.03 14.69
CA GLU A 106 -2.43 -9.74 16.07
C GLU A 106 -3.15 -8.50 16.62
N LEU A 107 -3.16 -7.39 15.88
CA LEU A 107 -3.88 -6.16 16.27
C LEU A 107 -5.37 -6.42 16.48
N LYS A 108 -5.98 -7.24 15.63
CA LYS A 108 -7.38 -7.62 15.76
C LYS A 108 -7.64 -8.45 17.01
N ARG A 109 -6.77 -9.42 17.32
CA ARG A 109 -6.84 -10.20 18.56
C ARG A 109 -6.74 -9.29 19.78
N GLU A 110 -5.78 -8.37 19.80
CA GLU A 110 -5.62 -7.41 20.90
C GLU A 110 -6.84 -6.50 21.07
N LEU A 111 -7.46 -6.06 19.97
CA LEU A 111 -8.66 -5.26 20.00
C LEU A 111 -9.86 -6.04 20.55
N ASP A 112 -9.99 -7.31 20.16
CA ASP A 112 -11.09 -8.17 20.60
C ASP A 112 -10.91 -8.59 22.08
N GLU A 113 -9.67 -8.67 22.57
CA GLU A 113 -9.34 -8.92 23.99
C GLU A 113 -9.38 -7.65 24.85
N SER A 114 -9.46 -6.46 24.24
CA SER A 114 -9.43 -5.20 24.97
C SER A 114 -10.74 -4.94 25.71
N GLU A 115 -10.63 -4.61 27.00
CA GLU A 115 -11.75 -4.14 27.81
C GLU A 115 -12.20 -2.71 27.42
N ILE A 116 -11.38 -2.01 26.64
CA ILE A 116 -11.63 -0.62 26.23
C ILE A 116 -11.95 -0.59 24.74
N PRO A 117 -13.19 -0.23 24.35
CA PRO A 117 -13.53 -0.11 22.94
C PRO A 117 -12.74 1.02 22.29
N PHE A 118 -12.32 0.81 21.04
CA PHE A 118 -11.67 1.86 20.26
C PHE A 118 -12.65 3.03 20.05
N ALA A 119 -12.37 4.16 20.70
CA ALA A 119 -13.21 5.37 20.65
C ALA A 119 -12.74 6.39 19.57
N GLY A 120 -11.70 6.05 18.80
CA GLY A 120 -11.13 6.96 17.81
C GLY A 120 -12.07 7.19 16.62
N HIS A 121 -12.20 8.44 16.20
CA HIS A 121 -13.01 8.81 15.03
C HIS A 121 -12.28 8.57 13.70
N ASP A 122 -10.95 8.40 13.73
CA ASP A 122 -10.12 8.18 12.55
C ASP A 122 -9.23 6.94 12.73
N ARG A 123 -9.71 5.80 12.22
CA ARG A 123 -8.99 4.52 12.24
C ARG A 123 -7.69 4.58 11.43
N ARG A 124 -7.64 5.37 10.36
CA ARG A 124 -6.45 5.47 9.51
C ARG A 124 -5.31 6.16 10.25
N ARG A 125 -5.60 7.23 11.01
CA ARG A 125 -4.62 7.85 11.92
C ARG A 125 -4.08 6.89 12.96
N TRP A 126 -4.96 6.08 13.55
CA TRP A 126 -4.52 5.05 14.49
C TRP A 126 -3.64 3.99 13.81
N PHE A 127 -3.96 3.56 12.60
CA PHE A 127 -3.09 2.63 11.86
C PHE A 127 -1.69 3.21 11.61
N MET A 128 -1.55 4.54 11.45
CA MET A 128 -0.24 5.16 11.34
C MET A 128 0.60 5.01 12.63
N THR A 129 -0.04 4.94 13.80
CA THR A 129 0.66 4.73 15.08
C THR A 129 1.10 3.28 15.29
N VAL A 130 0.52 2.32 14.56
CA VAL A 130 0.96 0.91 14.61
C VAL A 130 2.28 0.75 13.89
N SER A 131 3.26 0.14 14.56
CA SER A 131 4.59 -0.12 14.03
C SER A 131 4.77 -1.60 13.72
N ILE A 132 5.29 -1.88 12.52
CA ILE A 132 5.77 -3.20 12.13
C ILE A 132 7.29 -3.08 12.03
N ASP A 133 8.01 -4.04 12.62
CA ASP A 133 9.47 -4.10 12.48
C ASP A 133 9.83 -4.62 11.09
N PHE A 134 9.86 -3.69 10.14
CA PHE A 134 10.23 -3.99 8.77
C PHE A 134 11.75 -4.13 8.64
N PRO A 135 12.24 -5.08 7.82
CA PRO A 135 13.67 -5.32 7.66
C PRO A 135 14.31 -4.28 6.72
N TRP A 136 14.25 -3.00 7.08
CA TRP A 136 15.01 -1.94 6.42
C TRP A 136 16.48 -2.01 6.84
N SER A 137 17.39 -1.58 5.97
CA SER A 137 18.76 -1.26 6.40
C SER A 137 18.71 -0.07 7.36
N PHE A 138 19.41 -0.16 8.50
CA PHE A 138 19.32 0.67 9.73
C PHE A 138 19.39 2.22 9.63
N GLU A 139 19.36 2.86 8.47
CA GLU A 139 19.71 4.29 8.32
C GLU A 139 18.54 5.28 8.12
N THR A 140 17.26 4.87 8.07
CA THR A 140 16.18 5.74 7.53
C THR A 140 14.86 5.78 8.32
N GLN A 141 14.86 5.95 9.64
CA GLN A 141 13.60 5.95 10.43
C GLN A 141 12.89 7.32 10.53
N THR A 142 13.59 8.45 10.64
CA THR A 142 12.99 9.75 11.03
C THR A 142 12.27 10.53 9.91
N GLU A 143 12.62 10.33 8.64
CA GLU A 143 11.98 11.06 7.51
C GLU A 143 10.62 10.49 7.09
N THR A 144 10.29 9.29 7.57
CA THR A 144 9.18 8.47 7.08
C THR A 144 7.82 9.01 7.49
N ASP A 145 7.67 9.44 8.75
CA ASP A 145 6.38 9.82 9.33
C ASP A 145 5.82 11.11 8.71
N VAL A 146 6.69 12.10 8.45
CA VAL A 146 6.29 13.37 7.80
C VAL A 146 5.84 13.13 6.35
N GLN A 147 6.52 12.25 5.61
CA GLN A 147 6.13 11.90 4.24
C GLN A 147 4.79 11.15 4.21
N LEU A 148 4.55 10.28 5.19
CA LEU A 148 3.33 9.50 5.32
C LEU A 148 2.10 10.40 5.52
N GLU A 149 2.17 11.37 6.44
CA GLU A 149 1.05 12.31 6.68
C GLU A 149 0.72 13.11 5.42
N SER A 150 1.74 13.62 4.72
CA SER A 150 1.53 14.40 3.49
C SER A 150 0.84 13.60 2.37
N LEU A 151 1.10 12.29 2.27
CA LEU A 151 0.46 11.43 1.27
C LEU A 151 -1.03 11.25 1.54
N PHE A 152 -1.43 11.15 2.81
CA PHE A 152 -2.83 10.92 3.18
C PHE A 152 -3.64 12.20 3.37
N GLN A 153 -3.00 13.36 3.58
CA GLN A 153 -3.66 14.66 3.58
C GLN A 153 -4.16 15.03 2.17
N ASN A 154 -3.31 14.88 1.15
CA ASN A 154 -3.63 15.23 -0.24
C ASN A 154 -4.76 14.38 -0.86
N ALA A 155 -4.95 13.14 -0.37
CA ALA A 155 -6.03 12.26 -0.82
C ALA A 155 -7.41 12.70 -0.29
N HIS A 156 -7.46 13.43 0.83
CA HIS A 156 -8.70 13.94 1.41
C HIS A 156 -9.22 15.16 0.65
N ASP A 157 -8.32 15.99 0.11
CA ASP A 157 -8.66 17.20 -0.64
C ASP A 157 -9.19 16.90 -2.06
N GLN A 158 -8.82 15.76 -2.64
CA GLN A 158 -9.35 15.34 -3.95
C GLN A 158 -10.81 14.86 -3.92
N LYS A 159 -11.37 14.57 -2.74
CA LYS A 159 -12.79 14.21 -2.59
C LYS A 159 -13.73 15.42 -2.40
N CYS A 160 -13.22 16.64 -2.25
CA CYS A 160 -14.03 17.83 -2.00
C CYS A 160 -14.34 18.67 -3.25
N ILE A 161 -14.11 18.14 -4.46
CA ILE A 161 -14.45 18.84 -5.71
C ILE A 161 -15.55 18.07 -6.44
N GLU A 162 -16.76 18.06 -5.88
CA GLU A 162 -17.97 17.83 -6.67
C GLU A 162 -19.06 18.87 -6.34
N ILE A 163 -19.10 19.86 -7.24
CA ILE A 163 -20.27 20.56 -7.81
C ILE A 163 -21.08 21.47 -6.89
N THR A 164 -20.71 22.75 -6.87
CA THR A 164 -21.71 23.83 -6.77
C THR A 164 -22.02 24.29 -8.19
N GLN A 165 -23.22 23.97 -8.67
CA GLN A 165 -23.91 24.71 -9.74
C GLN A 165 -25.19 25.27 -9.14
#